data_AF-A0A1J5ACR5-F1
#
_entry.id   AF-A0A1J5ACR5-F1
#
_cell.length_a   1.000
_cell.length_b   1.000
_cell.length_c   1.000
_cell.angle_alpha   90.00
_cell.angle_beta   90.00
_cell.angle_gamma   90.00
#
_symmetry.space_group_name_H-M   'P 1'
#
loop_
_entity.id
_entity.type
_entity.pdbx_description
1 polymer ?
#
loop_
_entity_poly.entity_id
_entity_poly.type
_entity_poly.pdbx_seq_one_letter_code
_entity_poly.pdbx_strand_id
1 'polypeptide(L)' 'MAVLRLAAQGWTNKAIAAELQISDRTVQGHLANIYGKLGVTTRTEAVTKALKLGWLVLDDA' A
#
# COMPACT_ATOMS: atom_id res chain seq x y z
N MET A 1 3.22 -0.09 7.28
CA MET A 1 4.05 -0.03 6.06
C MET A 1 3.93 -1.27 5.18
N ALA A 2 3.75 -2.49 5.73
CA ALA A 2 3.61 -3.72 4.94
C ALA A 2 2.52 -3.66 3.84
N VAL A 3 1.33 -3.15 4.16
CA VAL A 3 0.24 -2.97 3.18
C VAL A 3 0.65 -2.14 1.96
N LEU A 4 1.35 -1.01 2.17
CA LEU A 4 1.76 -0.14 1.07
C LEU A 4 2.88 -0.78 0.22
N ARG A 5 3.80 -1.51 0.86
CA ARG A 5 4.86 -2.27 0.16
C ARG A 5 4.27 -3.34 -0.76
N LEU A 6 3.39 -4.18 -0.24
CA LEU A 6 2.75 -5.23 -1.03
C LEU A 6 1.87 -4.63 -2.14
N ALA A 7 1.18 -3.52 -1.86
CA ALA A 7 0.44 -2.80 -2.89
C ALA A 7 1.35 -2.24 -4.01
N ALA A 8 2.56 -1.78 -3.67
CA ALA A 8 3.56 -1.33 -4.64
C ALA A 8 4.11 -2.48 -5.51
N GLN A 9 4.16 -3.70 -4.96
CA GLN A 9 4.49 -4.93 -5.69
C GLN A 9 3.31 -5.47 -6.52
N GLY A 10 2.20 -4.74 -6.63
CA GLY A 10 1.05 -5.12 -7.44
C GLY A 10 0.05 -6.06 -6.77
N TRP A 11 0.22 -6.37 -5.48
CA TRP A 11 -0.69 -7.29 -4.79
C TRP A 11 -2.11 -6.72 -4.67
N THR A 12 -3.11 -7.58 -4.84
CA THR A 12 -4.52 -7.23 -4.59
C THR A 12 -4.78 -7.11 -3.09
N ASN A 13 -5.81 -6.36 -2.67
CA ASN A 13 -6.13 -6.28 -1.24
C ASN A 13 -6.44 -7.65 -0.64
N LYS A 14 -7.05 -8.56 -1.40
CA LYS A 14 -7.33 -9.94 -0.98
C LYS A 14 -6.05 -10.72 -0.72
N ALA A 15 -5.04 -10.60 -1.58
CA ALA A 15 -3.74 -11.23 -1.39
C ALA A 15 -3.01 -10.65 -0.17
N ILE A 16 -3.02 -9.32 -0.01
CA ILE A 16 -2.44 -8.63 1.15
C ILE A 16 -3.15 -9.06 2.45
N ALA A 17 -4.48 -9.17 2.41
CA ALA A 17 -5.28 -9.60 3.55
C ALA A 17 -4.92 -11.02 4.00
N ALA A 18 -4.78 -11.94 3.03
CA ALA A 18 -4.34 -13.31 3.30
C ALA A 18 -2.92 -13.36 3.89
N GLU A 19 -1.98 -12.64 3.28
CA GLU A 19 -0.58 -12.57 3.72
C GLU A 19 -0.44 -12.02 5.15
N LEU A 20 -1.17 -10.94 5.45
CA LEU A 20 -1.10 -10.26 6.74
C LEU A 20 -2.09 -10.84 7.78
N GLN A 21 -2.84 -11.89 7.43
CA GLN A 21 -3.88 -12.50 8.26
C GLN A 21 -4.90 -11.48 8.82
N ILE A 22 -5.34 -10.54 7.99
CA ILE A 22 -6.36 -9.53 8.30
C ILE A 22 -7.48 -9.55 7.27
N SER A 23 -8.56 -8.80 7.52
CA SER A 23 -9.66 -8.69 6.54
C SER A 23 -9.32 -7.74 5.38
N ASP A 24 -9.93 -7.94 4.21
CA ASP A 24 -9.85 -6.97 3.09
C ASP A 24 -10.31 -5.57 3.51
N ARG A 25 -11.38 -5.49 4.32
CA ARG A 25 -11.86 -4.23 4.93
C ARG A 25 -10.75 -3.54 5.74
N THR A 26 -9.96 -4.29 6.49
CA THR A 26 -8.82 -3.77 7.27
C THR A 26 -7.73 -3.23 6.35
N VAL A 27 -7.41 -3.94 5.25
CA VAL A 27 -6.46 -3.46 4.21
C VAL A 27 -6.95 -2.16 3.60
N GLN A 28 -8.23 -2.05 3.24
CA GLN A 28 -8.83 -0.83 2.73
C GLN A 28 -8.69 0.33 3.72
N GLY A 29 -8.95 0.09 5.01
CA GLY A 29 -8.77 1.08 6.06
C GLY A 29 -7.31 1.55 6.20
N HIS A 30 -6.35 0.63 6.13
CA HIS A 30 -4.93 0.99 6.11
C HIS A 30 -4.58 1.86 4.89
N LEU A 31 -5.02 1.48 3.69
CA LEU A 31 -4.79 2.26 2.47
C LEU A 31 -5.43 3.64 2.56
N ALA A 32 -6.68 3.76 3.00
CA ALA A 32 -7.36 5.05 3.17
C ALA A 32 -6.60 5.98 4.13
N ASN A 33 -6.12 5.45 5.26
CA ASN A 33 -5.31 6.22 6.21
C ASN A 33 -3.97 6.66 5.60
N ILE A 34 -3.33 5.80 4.82
CA ILE A 34 -2.09 6.13 4.11
C ILE A 34 -2.36 7.23 3.08
N TYR A 35 -3.45 7.13 2.32
CA TYR A 35 -3.84 8.10 1.32
C TYR A 35 -4.08 9.48 1.95
N GLY A 36 -4.81 9.53 3.06
CA GLY A 36 -5.00 10.76 3.83
C GLY A 36 -3.68 11.37 4.30
N LYS A 37 -2.75 10.56 4.84
CA LYS A 37 -1.43 11.03 5.27
C LYS A 37 -0.54 11.50 4.11
N LEU A 38 -0.69 10.88 2.95
CA LEU A 38 0.05 11.24 1.74
C LEU A 38 -0.64 12.36 0.95
N GLY A 39 -1.88 12.75 1.28
CA GLY A 39 -2.66 13.71 0.49
C GLY A 39 -2.88 13.24 -0.95
N VAL A 40 -3.20 11.96 -1.12
CA VAL A 40 -3.48 11.31 -2.42
C VAL A 40 -4.83 10.60 -2.36
N THR A 41 -5.34 10.16 -3.50
CA THR A 41 -6.66 9.51 -3.58
C THR A 41 -6.60 8.11 -4.18
N THR A 42 -5.53 7.79 -4.89
CA THR A 42 -5.39 6.49 -5.56
C THR A 42 -4.21 5.69 -5.04
N ARG A 43 -4.28 4.37 -5.27
CA ARG A 43 -3.19 3.43 -4.99
C ARG A 43 -1.91 3.84 -5.72
N THR A 44 -2.01 4.14 -7.01
CA THR A 44 -0.87 4.49 -7.86
C THR A 44 -0.21 5.79 -7.39
N GLU A 45 -1.00 6.80 -7.02
CA GLU A 45 -0.47 8.04 -6.45
C GLU A 45 0.25 7.79 -5.12
N ALA A 46 -0.32 6.96 -4.23
CA ALA A 46 0.29 6.62 -2.95
C ALA A 46 1.63 5.91 -3.12
N VAL A 47 1.70 4.93 -4.02
CA VAL A 47 2.93 4.21 -4.35
C VAL A 47 3.96 5.17 -4.94
N THR A 48 3.57 5.95 -5.96
CA THR A 48 4.46 6.92 -6.62
C THR A 48 5.01 7.94 -5.64
N LYS A 49 4.16 8.49 -4.76
CA LYS A 49 4.59 9.48 -3.78
C LYS A 49 5.49 8.87 -2.72
N ALA A 50 5.19 7.67 -2.24
CA ALA A 50 6.04 6.98 -1.27
C ALA A 50 7.42 6.59 -1.86
N LEU A 51 7.50 6.27 -3.15
CA LEU A 51 8.78 6.07 -3.85
C LEU A 51 9.56 7.39 -3.96
N LYS A 52 8.91 8.49 -4.38
CA LYS A 52 9.54 9.82 -4.45
C LYS A 52 10.06 10.32 -3.10
N LEU A 53 9.40 9.95 -2.01
CA LEU A 53 9.80 10.30 -0.64
C LEU A 53 10.86 9.33 -0.06
N GLY A 54 11.24 8.27 -0.78
CA GLY A 54 12.16 7.25 -0.27
C GLY A 54 11.58 6.36 0.84
N TRP A 55 10.26 6.33 1.02
CA TRP A 55 9.59 5.48 2.01
C TRP A 55 9.40 4.04 1.53
N LEU A 56 9.45 3.86 0.22
CA LEU A 56 9.47 2.58 -0.46
C LEU A 56 10.71 2.50 -1.34
N VAL A 57 11.24 1.29 -1.45
CA VAL A 57 12.16 0.88 -2.49
C VAL A 57 11.48 -0.29 -3.18
N LEU A 58 11.45 -0.29 -4.51
CA LEU A 58 11.07 -1.48 -5.26
C LEU A 58 12.33 -2.31 -5.37
N ASP A 59 12.40 -3.37 -4.57
CA ASP A 59 13.43 -4.38 -4.76
C ASP A 59 13.01 -5.20 -5.98
N ASP A 60 13.80 -5.14 -7.06
CA ASP A 60 13.67 -6.05 -8.19
C ASP A 60 14.06 -7.44 -7.68
N ALA A 61 13.06 -8.27 -7.39
CA ALA A 61 13.25 -9.69 -7.09
C ALA A 61 13.56 -10.48 -8.37
#